data_AF-A0A2T1G250-F1
#
_entry.id   AF-A0A2T1G250-F1
#
_cell.length_a   1.000
_cell.length_b   1.000
_cell.length_c   1.000
_cell.angle_alpha   90.00
_cell.angle_beta   90.00
_cell.angle_gamma   90.00
#
_symmetry.space_group_name_H-M   'P 1'
#
loop_
_entity.id
_entity.type
_entity.pdbx_description
1 polymer ?
#
loop_
_entity_poly.entity_id
_entity_poly.type
_entity_poly.pdbx_seq_one_letter_code
_entity_poly.pdbx_strand_id
1 'polypeptide(L)'
;MNQKTLGIGEQITQLIASLPSDDLLQQAKTPAQIEEWYKARKTQLLVAECWRAKGLIKNYYPIEEALEKKEISQRKAELIDCCVNEYKARWELCQVAEKYVKKLHTDLQNLTGYVEHSPKPFVHFWYKFFHQVSLKQYPFQSAYDLFAETLKEDVNGSFSVCLEPYYEVPMKKWKKVAKQYTEILEQSDLHGIYPKLRNAEEQKLKRNLVWGKVGFSWIGMVLLVSQSEAKNDSQLRKKLLAYNNSLHEALSLAVTASRTLLHGWAWHKGDLLNASGAGGVYWKP
;
A
#
# COMPACT_ATOMS: atom_id res chain seq x y z
N MET A 1 -23.25 -18.55 -4.74
CA MET A 1 -22.67 -17.21 -5.00
C MET A 1 -23.65 -16.42 -5.87
N ASN A 2 -23.97 -15.17 -5.52
CA ASN A 2 -24.85 -14.31 -6.31
C ASN A 2 -24.13 -13.81 -7.58
N GLN A 3 -24.85 -13.67 -8.71
CA GLN A 3 -24.29 -13.15 -9.98
C GLN A 3 -23.61 -11.78 -9.81
N LYS A 4 -24.13 -10.92 -8.93
CA LYS A 4 -23.54 -9.61 -8.58
C LYS A 4 -22.16 -9.73 -7.91
N THR A 5 -21.93 -10.79 -7.12
CA THR A 5 -20.65 -11.07 -6.45
C THR A 5 -19.61 -11.58 -7.44
N LEU A 6 -20.03 -12.35 -8.45
CA LEU A 6 -19.16 -12.79 -9.56
C LEU A 6 -18.69 -11.59 -10.40
N GLY A 7 -19.56 -10.60 -10.65
CA GLY A 7 -19.21 -9.39 -11.40
C GLY A 7 -18.11 -8.55 -10.72
N ILE A 8 -18.23 -8.30 -9.41
CA ILE A 8 -17.22 -7.50 -8.68
C ILE A 8 -15.88 -8.25 -8.58
N GLY A 9 -15.90 -9.57 -8.36
CA GLY A 9 -14.67 -10.37 -8.30
C GLY A 9 -13.87 -10.29 -9.60
N GLU A 10 -14.55 -10.30 -10.74
CA GLU A 10 -13.92 -10.14 -12.05
C GLU A 10 -13.42 -8.71 -12.28
N GLN A 11 -14.18 -7.69 -11.87
CA GLN A 11 -13.73 -6.28 -11.92
C GLN A 11 -12.45 -6.04 -11.10
N ILE A 12 -12.32 -6.65 -9.92
CA ILE A 12 -11.10 -6.58 -9.11
C ILE A 12 -9.95 -7.31 -9.81
N THR A 13 -10.22 -8.47 -10.41
CA THR A 13 -9.21 -9.23 -11.14
C THR A 13 -8.66 -8.42 -12.31
N GLN A 14 -9.54 -7.80 -13.11
CA GLN A 14 -9.16 -6.95 -14.23
C GLN A 14 -8.37 -5.72 -13.77
N LEU A 15 -8.78 -5.10 -12.66
CA LEU A 15 -8.05 -4.00 -12.05
C LEU A 15 -6.62 -4.43 -11.69
N ILE A 16 -6.44 -5.51 -10.92
CA ILE A 16 -5.11 -5.98 -10.50
C ILE A 16 -4.26 -6.27 -11.75
N ALA A 17 -4.82 -6.99 -12.72
CA ALA A 17 -4.15 -7.32 -13.98
C ALA A 17 -3.76 -6.11 -14.84
N SER A 18 -4.37 -4.94 -14.59
CA SER A 18 -4.09 -3.68 -15.29
C SER A 18 -3.01 -2.81 -14.62
N LEU A 19 -2.45 -3.24 -13.48
CA LEU A 19 -1.44 -2.49 -12.74
C LEU A 19 -0.02 -3.04 -12.98
N PRO A 20 1.04 -2.21 -12.98
CA PRO A 20 0.99 -0.74 -13.03
C PRO A 20 0.31 -0.24 -14.31
N SER A 21 -0.19 1.00 -14.29
CA SER A 21 -0.91 1.57 -15.43
C SER A 21 -0.02 1.73 -16.66
N ASP A 22 -0.65 1.65 -17.84
CA ASP A 22 0.05 1.82 -19.12
C ASP A 22 0.55 3.27 -19.32
N ASP A 23 -0.10 4.26 -18.68
CA ASP A 23 0.36 5.66 -18.65
C ASP A 23 1.77 5.81 -18.03
N LEU A 24 2.13 4.93 -17.09
CA LEU A 24 3.46 4.93 -16.49
C LEU A 24 4.50 4.32 -17.43
N LEU A 25 4.10 3.36 -18.27
CA LEU A 25 4.98 2.82 -19.31
C LEU A 25 5.33 3.90 -20.34
N GLN A 26 4.36 4.73 -20.73
CA GLN A 26 4.60 5.86 -21.65
C GLN A 26 5.57 6.91 -21.09
N GLN A 27 5.70 6.99 -19.76
CA GLN A 27 6.65 7.88 -19.08
C GLN A 27 8.05 7.28 -18.92
N ALA A 28 8.20 5.97 -19.09
CA ALA A 28 9.49 5.29 -19.00
C ALA A 28 10.38 5.68 -20.20
N LYS A 29 11.58 6.17 -19.91
CA LYS A 29 12.54 6.69 -20.90
C LYS A 29 13.75 5.80 -21.11
N THR A 30 14.04 4.92 -20.16
CA THR A 30 15.20 4.03 -20.22
C THR A 30 14.78 2.56 -20.36
N PRO A 31 15.64 1.70 -20.93
CA PRO A 31 15.40 0.26 -20.96
C PRO A 31 15.16 -0.34 -19.56
N ALA A 32 15.88 0.14 -18.54
CA ALA A 32 15.73 -0.34 -17.16
C ALA A 32 14.35 -0.01 -16.56
N GLN A 33 13.80 1.19 -16.83
CA GLN A 33 12.44 1.55 -16.40
C GLN A 33 11.37 0.70 -17.10
N ILE A 34 11.55 0.47 -18.40
CA ILE A 34 10.64 -0.37 -19.21
C ILE A 34 10.67 -1.82 -18.69
N GLU A 35 11.85 -2.37 -18.45
CA GLU A 35 12.02 -3.72 -17.90
C GLU A 35 11.37 -3.84 -16.51
N GLU A 36 11.56 -2.86 -15.63
CA GLU A 36 10.93 -2.83 -14.31
C GLU A 36 9.40 -2.80 -14.41
N TRP A 37 8.86 -2.05 -15.38
CA TRP A 37 7.42 -2.00 -15.62
C TRP A 37 6.88 -3.38 -16.00
N TYR A 38 7.55 -4.08 -16.94
CA TYR A 38 7.16 -5.43 -17.34
C TYR A 38 7.27 -6.44 -16.19
N LYS A 39 8.30 -6.35 -15.34
CA LYS A 39 8.45 -7.20 -14.14
C LYS A 39 7.32 -6.97 -13.15
N ALA A 40 6.98 -5.70 -12.89
CA ALA A 40 5.87 -5.33 -12.03
C ALA A 40 4.54 -5.83 -12.62
N ARG A 41 4.29 -5.61 -13.92
CA ARG A 41 3.08 -6.06 -14.61
C ARG A 41 2.93 -7.57 -14.60
N LYS A 42 3.99 -8.33 -14.88
CA LYS A 42 3.99 -9.81 -14.81
C LYS A 42 3.63 -10.29 -13.40
N THR A 43 4.14 -9.61 -12.36
CA THR A 43 3.78 -9.94 -10.97
C THR A 43 2.28 -9.72 -10.72
N GLN A 44 1.73 -8.59 -11.15
CA GLN A 44 0.31 -8.28 -10.92
C GLN A 44 -0.63 -9.19 -11.72
N LEU A 45 -0.25 -9.60 -12.95
CA LEU A 45 -1.00 -10.62 -13.69
C LEU A 45 -1.12 -11.92 -12.89
N LEU A 46 -0.02 -12.39 -12.30
CA LEU A 46 -0.04 -13.59 -11.48
C LEU A 46 -0.83 -13.41 -10.17
N VAL A 47 -0.76 -12.24 -9.53
CA VAL A 47 -1.62 -11.89 -8.37
C VAL A 47 -3.10 -11.94 -8.77
N ALA A 48 -3.46 -11.40 -9.94
CA ALA A 48 -4.83 -11.40 -10.45
C ALA A 48 -5.34 -12.84 -10.72
N GLU A 49 -4.51 -13.69 -11.32
CA GLU A 49 -4.85 -15.09 -11.54
C GLU A 49 -5.07 -15.83 -10.21
N CYS A 50 -4.20 -15.62 -9.23
CA CYS A 50 -4.35 -16.20 -7.89
C CYS A 50 -5.57 -15.68 -7.15
N TRP A 51 -5.88 -14.38 -7.27
CA TRP A 51 -7.11 -13.78 -6.76
C TRP A 51 -8.34 -14.51 -7.32
N ARG A 52 -8.39 -14.65 -8.66
CA ARG A 52 -9.49 -15.31 -9.37
C ARG A 52 -9.60 -16.78 -8.96
N ALA A 53 -8.47 -17.48 -8.88
CA ALA A 53 -8.40 -18.89 -8.48
C ALA A 53 -8.93 -19.13 -7.06
N LYS A 54 -8.55 -18.31 -6.07
CA LYS A 54 -9.09 -18.46 -4.70
C LYS A 54 -10.60 -18.18 -4.59
N GLY A 55 -11.24 -17.58 -5.61
CA GLY A 55 -12.68 -17.38 -5.69
C GLY A 55 -13.43 -18.49 -6.42
N LEU A 56 -12.71 -19.33 -7.18
CA LEU A 56 -13.25 -20.47 -7.91
C LEU A 56 -12.96 -21.74 -7.09
N ILE A 57 -13.96 -22.59 -6.89
CA ILE A 57 -13.76 -23.94 -6.32
C ILE A 57 -13.06 -24.79 -7.38
N LYS A 58 -11.80 -24.49 -7.69
CA LYS A 58 -10.96 -25.25 -8.60
C LYS A 58 -9.69 -25.63 -7.87
N ASN A 59 -9.28 -26.89 -8.02
CA ASN A 59 -8.04 -27.47 -7.49
C ASN A 59 -6.79 -26.95 -8.23
N TYR A 60 -6.83 -25.72 -8.75
CA TYR A 60 -5.76 -25.14 -9.54
C TYR A 60 -5.37 -23.81 -8.90
N TYR A 61 -4.12 -23.75 -8.43
CA TYR A 61 -3.53 -22.53 -7.91
C TYR A 61 -2.34 -22.12 -8.79
N PRO A 62 -2.44 -21.01 -9.56
CA PRO A 62 -1.43 -20.61 -10.55
C PRO A 62 0.01 -20.50 -10.03
N ILE A 63 0.17 -20.19 -8.74
CA ILE A 63 1.47 -20.13 -8.07
C ILE A 63 2.18 -21.50 -8.07
N GLU A 64 1.45 -22.60 -7.89
CA GLU A 64 2.03 -23.95 -7.83
C GLU A 64 2.61 -24.32 -9.19
N GLU A 65 1.88 -24.08 -10.28
CA GLU A 65 2.37 -24.33 -11.63
C GLU A 65 3.58 -23.43 -11.97
N ALA A 66 3.54 -22.14 -11.60
CA ALA A 66 4.66 -21.23 -11.82
C ALA A 66 5.92 -21.64 -11.04
N LEU A 67 5.76 -22.25 -9.86
CA LEU A 67 6.86 -22.83 -9.07
C LEU A 67 7.41 -24.09 -9.74
N GLU A 68 6.55 -25.01 -10.16
CA GLU A 68 6.94 -26.25 -10.84
C GLU A 68 7.72 -25.98 -12.12
N LYS A 69 7.28 -24.99 -12.90
CA LYS A 69 7.96 -24.51 -14.12
C LYS A 69 9.20 -23.67 -13.86
N LYS A 70 9.53 -23.37 -12.59
CA LYS A 70 10.64 -22.50 -12.17
C LYS A 70 10.56 -21.08 -12.75
N GLU A 71 9.36 -20.60 -13.05
CA GLU A 71 9.14 -19.22 -13.53
C GLU A 71 9.28 -18.20 -12.40
N ILE A 72 9.04 -18.64 -11.16
CA ILE A 72 9.21 -17.86 -9.93
C ILE A 72 9.93 -18.69 -8.87
N SER A 73 10.56 -18.02 -7.91
CA SER A 73 11.13 -18.67 -6.73
C SER A 73 10.07 -18.95 -5.67
N GLN A 74 10.34 -19.91 -4.78
CA GLN A 74 9.50 -20.18 -3.60
C GLN A 74 9.19 -18.90 -2.81
N ARG A 75 10.21 -18.05 -2.64
CA ARG A 75 10.04 -16.79 -1.92
C ARG A 75 9.11 -15.81 -2.63
N LYS A 76 9.17 -15.75 -3.96
CA LYS A 76 8.29 -14.91 -4.76
C LYS A 76 6.85 -15.43 -4.69
N ALA A 77 6.64 -16.74 -4.70
CA ALA A 77 5.34 -17.36 -4.48
C ALA A 77 4.72 -16.98 -3.12
N GLU A 78 5.49 -17.10 -2.03
CA GLU A 78 5.04 -16.69 -0.69
C GLU A 78 4.60 -15.20 -0.65
N LEU A 79 5.38 -14.32 -1.29
CA LEU A 79 5.06 -12.89 -1.38
C LEU A 79 3.79 -12.63 -2.18
N ILE A 80 3.56 -13.36 -3.28
CA ILE A 80 2.34 -13.24 -4.08
C ILE A 80 1.13 -13.72 -3.26
N ASP A 81 1.24 -14.84 -2.54
CA ASP A 81 0.13 -15.32 -1.70
C ASP A 81 -0.24 -14.32 -0.59
N CYS A 82 0.76 -13.76 0.09
CA CYS A 82 0.57 -12.70 1.07
C CYS A 82 -0.12 -11.48 0.45
N CYS A 83 0.31 -11.06 -0.75
CA CYS A 83 -0.29 -9.94 -1.49
C CYS A 83 -1.77 -10.21 -1.80
N VAL A 84 -2.12 -11.42 -2.27
CA VAL A 84 -3.51 -11.81 -2.52
C VAL A 84 -4.34 -11.77 -1.23
N ASN A 85 -3.79 -12.27 -0.11
CA ASN A 85 -4.49 -12.26 1.18
C ASN A 85 -4.70 -10.83 1.70
N GLU A 86 -3.70 -9.97 1.56
CA GLU A 86 -3.79 -8.56 1.95
C GLU A 86 -4.79 -7.80 1.07
N TYR A 87 -4.77 -7.98 -0.25
CA TYR A 87 -5.77 -7.37 -1.14
C TYR A 87 -7.19 -7.81 -0.78
N LYS A 88 -7.37 -9.07 -0.37
CA LYS A 88 -8.68 -9.59 0.02
C LYS A 88 -9.16 -8.93 1.31
N ALA A 89 -8.31 -8.89 2.32
CA ALA A 89 -8.64 -8.25 3.58
C ALA A 89 -8.88 -6.74 3.39
N ARG A 90 -8.11 -6.09 2.51
CA ARG A 90 -8.25 -4.69 2.12
C ARG A 90 -9.61 -4.42 1.46
N TRP A 91 -10.01 -5.27 0.50
CA TRP A 91 -11.32 -5.19 -0.15
C TRP A 91 -12.45 -5.30 0.88
N GLU A 92 -12.40 -6.33 1.72
CA GLU A 92 -13.42 -6.57 2.74
C GLU A 92 -13.49 -5.43 3.77
N LEU A 93 -12.36 -4.81 4.10
CA LEU A 93 -12.31 -3.62 4.96
C LEU A 93 -12.95 -2.42 4.27
N CYS A 94 -12.64 -2.16 3.00
CA CYS A 94 -13.23 -1.06 2.23
C CYS A 94 -14.76 -1.18 2.15
N GLN A 95 -15.30 -2.40 2.00
CA GLN A 95 -16.75 -2.64 1.97
C GLN A 95 -17.49 -2.13 3.21
N VAL A 96 -16.85 -2.18 4.38
CA VAL A 96 -17.45 -1.75 5.65
C VAL A 96 -17.02 -0.34 6.07
N ALA A 97 -15.82 0.08 5.67
CA ALA A 97 -15.23 1.37 6.03
C ALA A 97 -15.73 2.53 5.16
N GLU A 98 -16.14 2.29 3.91
CA GLU A 98 -16.47 3.34 2.92
C GLU A 98 -17.42 4.41 3.49
N LYS A 99 -18.52 3.98 4.12
CA LYS A 99 -19.51 4.90 4.71
C LYS A 99 -18.90 5.86 5.74
N TYR A 100 -17.92 5.39 6.51
CA TYR A 100 -17.24 6.19 7.52
C TYR A 100 -16.17 7.09 6.91
N VAL A 101 -15.47 6.61 5.88
CA VAL A 101 -14.50 7.41 5.12
C VAL A 101 -15.21 8.58 4.45
N LYS A 102 -16.34 8.32 3.80
CA LYS A 102 -17.19 9.35 3.20
C LYS A 102 -17.65 10.39 4.22
N LYS A 103 -18.11 9.94 5.39
CA LYS A 103 -18.53 10.83 6.49
C LYS A 103 -17.37 11.72 6.93
N LEU A 104 -16.23 11.14 7.30
CA LEU A 104 -15.06 11.93 7.74
C LEU A 104 -14.59 12.90 6.65
N HIS A 105 -14.54 12.45 5.39
CA HIS A 105 -14.15 13.31 4.27
C HIS A 105 -15.09 14.51 4.13
N THR A 106 -16.41 14.27 4.20
CA THR A 106 -17.43 15.34 4.15
C THR A 106 -17.29 16.31 5.32
N ASP A 107 -17.05 15.78 6.53
CA ASP A 107 -16.83 16.61 7.73
C ASP A 107 -15.57 17.48 7.57
N LEU A 108 -14.49 16.94 7.01
CA LEU A 108 -13.26 17.69 6.72
C LEU A 108 -13.46 18.73 5.62
N GLN A 109 -14.22 18.43 4.58
CA GLN A 109 -14.58 19.37 3.53
C GLN A 109 -15.36 20.55 4.10
N ASN A 110 -16.37 20.28 4.94
CA ASN A 110 -17.13 21.33 5.63
C ASN A 110 -16.20 22.20 6.48
N LEU A 111 -15.35 21.58 7.32
CA LEU A 111 -14.41 22.28 8.18
C LEU A 111 -13.43 23.16 7.38
N THR A 112 -12.90 22.67 6.26
CA THR A 112 -11.96 23.45 5.44
C THR A 112 -12.61 24.63 4.73
N GLY A 113 -13.86 24.49 4.28
CA GLY A 113 -14.66 25.63 3.80
C GLY A 113 -14.84 26.75 4.86
N TYR A 114 -14.95 26.37 6.14
CA TYR A 114 -14.97 27.35 7.26
C TYR A 114 -13.59 27.95 7.55
N VAL A 115 -12.49 27.19 7.42
CA VAL A 115 -11.13 27.63 7.80
C VAL A 115 -10.49 28.58 6.77
N GLU A 116 -10.88 28.53 5.49
CA GLU A 116 -10.45 29.54 4.50
C GLU A 116 -10.86 30.98 4.90
N HIS A 117 -11.81 31.13 5.83
CA HIS A 117 -12.28 32.41 6.35
C HIS A 117 -11.60 32.84 7.67
N SER A 118 -10.62 32.09 8.19
CA SER A 118 -9.94 32.41 9.47
C SER A 118 -8.51 31.84 9.55
N PRO A 119 -7.46 32.68 9.39
CA PRO A 119 -6.08 32.20 9.36
C PRO A 119 -5.53 32.07 10.80
N LYS A 120 -5.34 30.84 11.31
CA LYS A 120 -4.56 30.60 12.54
C LYS A 120 -3.74 29.29 12.49
N PRO A 121 -2.61 29.20 13.22
CA PRO A 121 -1.51 28.26 12.95
C PRO A 121 -1.72 26.83 13.51
N PHE A 122 -2.91 26.49 13.99
CA PHE A 122 -3.18 25.22 14.69
C PHE A 122 -3.23 23.98 13.77
N VAL A 123 -3.11 24.18 12.46
CA VAL A 123 -3.54 23.18 11.47
C VAL A 123 -2.35 22.59 10.70
N HIS A 124 -1.09 22.76 11.12
CA HIS A 124 0.06 22.35 10.26
C HIS A 124 0.05 20.85 9.89
N PHE A 125 -0.32 19.96 10.82
CA PHE A 125 -0.48 18.53 10.55
C PHE A 125 -1.67 18.24 9.62
N TRP A 126 -2.84 18.78 9.96
CA TRP A 126 -4.06 18.68 9.17
C TRP A 126 -3.91 19.22 7.75
N TYR A 127 -3.24 20.36 7.62
CA TYR A 127 -2.99 21.04 6.36
C TYR A 127 -2.01 20.26 5.49
N LYS A 128 -0.96 19.66 6.09
CA LYS A 128 -0.01 18.82 5.35
C LYS A 128 -0.69 17.59 4.73
N PHE A 129 -1.58 16.93 5.47
CA PHE A 129 -2.13 15.63 5.06
C PHE A 129 -3.50 15.70 4.39
N PHE A 130 -4.37 16.62 4.77
CA PHE A 130 -5.77 16.57 4.35
C PHE A 130 -6.18 17.76 3.48
N HIS A 131 -5.42 18.86 3.46
CA HIS A 131 -5.81 20.10 2.77
C HIS A 131 -6.21 19.88 1.31
N GLN A 132 -5.36 19.26 0.49
CA GLN A 132 -5.66 19.10 -0.93
C GLN A 132 -6.85 18.16 -1.20
N VAL A 133 -7.07 17.20 -0.31
CA VAL A 133 -8.12 16.18 -0.45
C VAL A 133 -9.45 16.71 0.07
N SER A 134 -9.46 17.53 1.12
CA SER A 134 -10.66 18.12 1.70
C SER A 134 -11.24 19.25 0.84
N LEU A 135 -10.43 19.87 -0.02
CA LEU A 135 -10.90 20.88 -0.98
C LEU A 135 -11.75 20.29 -2.12
N LYS A 136 -11.64 18.99 -2.38
CA LYS A 136 -12.39 18.29 -3.43
C LYS A 136 -13.56 17.55 -2.81
N GLN A 137 -14.65 17.36 -3.58
CA GLN A 137 -15.72 16.46 -3.16
C GLN A 137 -15.22 15.02 -3.05
N TYR A 138 -15.86 14.23 -2.19
CA TYR A 138 -15.57 12.82 -2.03
C TYR A 138 -15.69 12.10 -3.38
N PRO A 139 -14.61 11.53 -3.93
CA PRO A 139 -14.57 11.12 -5.33
C PRO A 139 -15.18 9.74 -5.60
N PHE A 140 -15.50 8.97 -4.55
CA PHE A 140 -15.91 7.58 -4.69
C PHE A 140 -17.43 7.43 -4.64
N GLN A 141 -17.97 6.60 -5.53
CA GLN A 141 -19.39 6.26 -5.56
C GLN A 141 -19.67 4.94 -4.86
N SER A 142 -18.63 4.12 -4.66
CA SER A 142 -18.72 2.79 -4.08
C SER A 142 -17.46 2.40 -3.30
N ALA A 143 -17.58 1.35 -2.49
CA ALA A 143 -16.42 0.73 -1.84
C ALA A 143 -15.41 0.16 -2.85
N TYR A 144 -15.86 -0.22 -4.04
CA TYR A 144 -14.97 -0.66 -5.12
C TYR A 144 -14.08 0.48 -5.59
N ASP A 145 -14.62 1.68 -5.78
CA ASP A 145 -13.82 2.83 -6.24
C ASP A 145 -12.75 3.19 -5.21
N LEU A 146 -13.12 3.19 -3.91
CA LEU A 146 -12.18 3.42 -2.82
C LEU A 146 -11.08 2.36 -2.80
N PHE A 147 -11.46 1.07 -2.84
CA PHE A 147 -10.49 -0.03 -2.91
C PHE A 147 -9.58 0.09 -4.13
N ALA A 148 -10.15 0.39 -5.30
CA ALA A 148 -9.42 0.50 -6.54
C ALA A 148 -8.36 1.62 -6.46
N GLU A 149 -8.71 2.75 -5.86
CA GLU A 149 -7.78 3.84 -5.66
C GLU A 149 -6.66 3.46 -4.68
N THR A 150 -6.97 2.77 -3.58
CA THR A 150 -5.91 2.29 -2.66
C THR A 150 -4.92 1.32 -3.33
N LEU A 151 -5.38 0.48 -4.27
CA LEU A 151 -4.50 -0.41 -5.03
C LEU A 151 -3.65 0.37 -6.05
N LYS A 152 -4.25 1.35 -6.74
CA LYS A 152 -3.54 2.21 -7.67
C LYS A 152 -2.45 2.99 -6.95
N GLU A 153 -2.75 3.64 -5.82
CA GLU A 153 -1.78 4.37 -5.00
C GLU A 153 -0.57 3.49 -4.65
N ASP A 154 -0.83 2.25 -4.23
CA ASP A 154 0.21 1.30 -3.81
C ASP A 154 1.07 0.83 -4.99
N VAL A 155 0.47 0.30 -6.05
CA VAL A 155 1.22 -0.30 -7.18
C VAL A 155 1.84 0.77 -8.08
N ASN A 156 1.07 1.79 -8.46
CA ASN A 156 1.59 2.87 -9.30
C ASN A 156 2.59 3.74 -8.53
N GLY A 157 2.32 4.01 -7.24
CA GLY A 157 3.26 4.73 -6.37
C GLY A 157 4.57 3.98 -6.16
N SER A 158 4.51 2.65 -6.02
CA SER A 158 5.71 1.82 -5.93
C SER A 158 6.52 1.85 -7.23
N PHE A 159 5.88 1.88 -8.40
CA PHE A 159 6.58 1.99 -9.67
C PHE A 159 7.15 3.40 -9.91
N SER A 160 6.40 4.46 -9.60
CA SER A 160 6.76 5.84 -9.94
C SER A 160 8.09 6.31 -9.36
N VAL A 161 8.59 5.64 -8.31
CA VAL A 161 9.94 5.88 -7.77
C VAL A 161 11.05 5.69 -8.80
N CYS A 162 10.85 4.83 -9.81
CA CYS A 162 11.82 4.62 -10.89
C CYS A 162 11.82 5.74 -11.93
N LEU A 163 10.75 6.53 -11.98
CA LEU A 163 10.59 7.66 -12.89
C LEU A 163 11.17 8.96 -12.31
N GLU A 164 11.44 9.01 -10.99
CA GLU A 164 12.11 10.14 -10.38
C GLU A 164 13.53 10.34 -10.96
N PRO A 165 14.00 11.59 -11.13
CA PRO A 165 15.38 11.85 -11.53
C PRO A 165 16.40 11.20 -10.59
N TYR A 166 16.02 11.08 -9.31
CA TYR A 166 16.80 10.42 -8.28
C TYR A 166 15.91 9.90 -7.15
N TYR A 167 15.99 8.61 -6.85
CA TYR A 167 15.33 8.00 -5.69
C TYR A 167 16.21 6.93 -5.07
N GLU A 168 16.67 7.14 -3.84
CA GLU A 168 17.43 6.15 -3.08
C GLU A 168 16.54 5.43 -2.07
N VAL A 169 16.63 4.09 -2.05
CA VAL A 169 16.00 3.26 -1.02
C VAL A 169 17.03 2.90 0.04
N PRO A 170 17.02 3.60 1.20
CA PRO A 170 17.87 3.22 2.32
C PRO A 170 17.33 1.96 2.99
N MET A 171 17.68 0.78 2.46
CA MET A 171 17.18 -0.52 2.92
C MET A 171 17.31 -0.72 4.44
N LYS A 172 18.38 -0.18 5.06
CA LYS A 172 18.55 -0.21 6.52
C LYS A 172 17.48 0.58 7.28
N LYS A 173 17.07 1.75 6.77
CA LYS A 173 15.98 2.54 7.36
C LYS A 173 14.64 1.87 7.10
N TRP A 174 14.41 1.39 5.88
CA TRP A 174 13.18 0.67 5.52
C TRP A 174 12.96 -0.55 6.41
N LYS A 175 13.99 -1.39 6.62
CA LYS A 175 13.96 -2.54 7.56
C LYS A 175 13.55 -2.13 8.97
N LYS A 176 14.10 -1.01 9.48
CA LYS A 176 13.76 -0.50 10.82
C LYS A 176 12.31 -0.03 10.89
N VAL A 177 11.82 0.66 9.86
CA VAL A 177 10.43 1.10 9.77
C VAL A 177 9.50 -0.11 9.71
N ALA A 178 9.74 -1.04 8.79
CA ALA A 178 8.90 -2.22 8.62
C ALA A 178 8.84 -3.06 9.90
N LYS A 179 9.98 -3.27 10.59
CA LYS A 179 10.01 -3.94 11.90
C LYS A 179 9.22 -3.18 12.97
N GLN A 180 9.35 -1.87 13.03
CA GLN A 180 8.60 -1.06 13.99
C GLN A 180 7.09 -1.11 13.70
N TYR A 181 6.68 -1.14 12.42
CA TYR A 181 5.28 -1.33 12.05
C TYR A 181 4.75 -2.70 12.43
N THR A 182 5.51 -3.78 12.21
CA THR A 182 5.08 -5.12 12.64
C THR A 182 4.90 -5.18 14.16
N GLU A 183 5.80 -4.56 14.93
CA GLU A 183 5.69 -4.45 16.40
C GLU A 183 4.42 -3.67 16.82
N ILE A 184 4.05 -2.59 16.10
CA ILE A 184 2.83 -1.82 16.34
C ILE A 184 1.57 -2.66 16.06
N LEU A 185 1.58 -3.44 14.97
CA LEU A 185 0.46 -4.31 14.61
C LEU A 185 0.28 -5.44 15.62
N GLU A 186 1.37 -6.06 16.08
CA GLU A 186 1.36 -7.09 17.14
C GLU A 186 0.83 -6.57 18.48
N GLN A 187 1.10 -5.31 18.79
CA GLN A 187 0.64 -4.64 20.02
C GLN A 187 -0.72 -3.97 19.87
N SER A 188 -1.40 -4.12 18.72
CA SER A 188 -2.76 -3.63 18.57
C SER A 188 -3.68 -4.32 19.58
N ASP A 189 -4.63 -3.58 20.13
CA ASP A 189 -5.55 -4.15 21.11
C ASP A 189 -6.47 -5.22 20.47
N LEU A 190 -7.30 -5.86 21.29
CA LEU A 190 -8.31 -6.82 20.81
C LEU A 190 -9.34 -6.21 19.83
N HIS A 191 -9.27 -4.90 19.59
CA HIS A 191 -10.11 -4.16 18.65
C HIS A 191 -9.34 -3.69 17.40
N GLY A 192 -8.06 -4.05 17.26
CA GLY A 192 -7.22 -3.69 16.12
C GLY A 192 -6.77 -2.23 16.14
N ILE A 193 -6.91 -1.55 17.28
CA ILE A 193 -6.50 -0.16 17.45
C ILE A 193 -5.02 -0.12 17.79
N TYR A 194 -4.28 0.76 17.10
CA TYR A 194 -2.84 0.84 17.29
C TYR A 194 -2.51 1.49 18.64
N PRO A 195 -1.48 0.99 19.34
CA PRO A 195 -1.04 1.56 20.59
C PRO A 195 -0.57 3.00 20.40
N LYS A 196 -0.82 3.85 21.40
CA LYS A 196 -0.24 5.21 21.41
C LYS A 196 1.26 5.08 21.61
N LEU A 197 2.02 5.48 20.59
CA LEU A 197 3.48 5.52 20.65
C LEU A 197 3.97 6.53 21.68
N ARG A 198 5.05 6.18 22.39
CA ARG A 198 5.79 7.14 23.23
C ARG A 198 6.50 8.14 22.31
N ASN A 199 6.72 9.37 22.79
CA ASN A 199 7.40 10.43 22.01
C ASN A 199 8.72 9.94 21.40
N ALA A 200 9.52 9.15 22.11
CA ALA A 200 10.78 8.62 21.59
C ALA A 200 10.58 7.63 20.41
N GLU A 201 9.55 6.79 20.48
CA GLU A 201 9.21 5.81 19.43
C GLU A 201 8.66 6.51 18.19
N GLU A 202 7.81 7.52 18.38
CA GLU A 202 7.30 8.36 17.30
C GLU A 202 8.43 9.12 16.60
N GLN A 203 9.35 9.74 17.36
CA GLN A 203 10.50 10.43 16.79
C GLN A 203 11.44 9.46 16.06
N LYS A 204 11.64 8.24 16.59
CA LYS A 204 12.40 7.18 15.92
C LYS A 204 11.73 6.77 14.60
N LEU A 205 10.40 6.62 14.58
CA LEU A 205 9.63 6.30 13.38
C LEU A 205 9.78 7.41 12.34
N LYS A 206 9.57 8.67 12.72
CA LYS A 206 9.72 9.86 11.85
C LYS A 206 11.13 10.03 11.28
N ARG A 207 12.18 9.66 12.02
CA ARG A 207 13.58 9.70 11.53
C ARG A 207 13.90 8.59 10.52
N ASN A 208 13.30 7.42 10.70
CA ASN A 208 13.52 6.28 9.81
C ASN A 208 12.64 6.35 8.57
N LEU A 209 11.41 6.87 8.70
CA LEU A 209 10.60 7.30 7.57
C LEU A 209 11.28 8.51 6.92
N VAL A 210 11.26 8.57 5.59
CA VAL A 210 11.59 9.81 4.87
C VAL A 210 10.38 10.75 5.03
N TRP A 211 10.16 11.31 6.23
CA TRP A 211 8.92 11.99 6.63
C TRP A 211 8.49 13.14 5.70
N GLY A 212 9.46 13.77 5.02
CA GLY A 212 9.20 14.78 3.99
C GLY A 212 8.50 14.22 2.74
N LYS A 213 8.66 12.93 2.46
CA LYS A 213 8.00 12.20 1.36
C LYS A 213 6.69 11.53 1.78
N VAL A 214 6.36 11.52 3.08
CA VAL A 214 5.08 10.96 3.55
C VAL A 214 3.97 11.98 3.33
N GLY A 215 3.03 11.62 2.45
CA GLY A 215 1.84 12.40 2.11
C GLY A 215 0.55 11.70 2.50
N PHE A 216 -0.56 12.23 2.00
CA PHE A 216 -1.86 11.59 2.06
C PHE A 216 -1.86 10.24 1.32
N SER A 217 -2.66 9.30 1.81
CA SER A 217 -3.10 8.13 1.05
C SER A 217 -4.52 7.74 1.48
N TRP A 218 -5.31 7.22 0.54
CA TRP A 218 -6.66 6.75 0.84
C TRP A 218 -6.65 5.55 1.79
N ILE A 219 -5.66 4.65 1.66
CA ILE A 219 -5.50 3.54 2.62
C ILE A 219 -5.22 4.08 4.03
N GLY A 220 -4.40 5.13 4.16
CA GLY A 220 -4.16 5.80 5.44
C GLY A 220 -5.46 6.36 6.04
N MET A 221 -6.33 6.95 5.21
CA MET A 221 -7.63 7.45 5.65
C MET A 221 -8.59 6.32 6.08
N VAL A 222 -8.62 5.21 5.33
CA VAL A 222 -9.38 4.00 5.69
C VAL A 222 -8.94 3.50 7.07
N LEU A 223 -7.64 3.38 7.32
CA LEU A 223 -7.10 2.89 8.58
C LEU A 223 -7.37 3.86 9.75
N LEU A 224 -7.25 5.17 9.52
CA LEU A 224 -7.55 6.19 10.54
C LEU A 224 -9.00 6.10 11.02
N VAL A 225 -9.92 6.05 10.07
CA VAL A 225 -11.36 5.96 10.34
C VAL A 225 -11.70 4.63 11.00
N SER A 226 -11.15 3.54 10.48
CA SER A 226 -11.41 2.20 11.01
C SER A 226 -11.00 2.08 12.47
N GLN A 227 -9.84 2.63 12.86
CA GLN A 227 -9.39 2.65 14.26
C GLN A 227 -10.31 3.47 15.17
N SER A 228 -10.89 4.55 14.66
CA SER A 228 -11.77 5.43 15.42
C SER A 228 -13.15 4.77 15.65
N GLU A 229 -13.67 4.10 14.63
CA GLU A 229 -15.03 3.54 14.62
C GLU A 229 -15.10 2.06 15.04
N ALA A 230 -13.98 1.33 15.10
CA ALA A 230 -13.93 -0.09 15.47
C ALA A 230 -14.49 -0.39 16.87
N LYS A 231 -14.52 0.59 17.79
CA LYS A 231 -15.15 0.42 19.10
C LYS A 231 -16.68 0.35 19.00
N ASN A 232 -17.25 0.98 17.98
CA ASN A 232 -18.69 1.16 17.80
C ASN A 232 -19.27 0.21 16.74
N ASP A 233 -18.46 -0.30 15.81
CA ASP A 233 -18.88 -1.24 14.76
C ASP A 233 -18.05 -2.54 14.82
N SER A 234 -18.69 -3.61 15.29
CA SER A 234 -18.06 -4.92 15.47
C SER A 234 -17.67 -5.60 14.15
N GLN A 235 -18.39 -5.30 13.06
CA GLN A 235 -18.08 -5.82 11.73
C GLN A 235 -16.85 -5.11 11.17
N LEU A 236 -16.78 -3.78 11.29
CA LEU A 236 -15.60 -2.99 10.95
C LEU A 236 -14.37 -3.46 11.72
N ARG A 237 -14.51 -3.65 13.04
CA ARG A 237 -13.45 -4.19 13.89
C ARG A 237 -12.92 -5.54 13.40
N LYS A 238 -13.81 -6.47 13.06
CA LYS A 238 -13.42 -7.79 12.56
C LYS A 238 -12.61 -7.68 11.26
N LYS A 239 -13.03 -6.79 10.35
CA LYS A 239 -12.31 -6.58 9.07
C LYS A 239 -11.00 -5.84 9.25
N LEU A 240 -10.92 -4.88 10.17
CA LEU A 240 -9.67 -4.19 10.53
C LEU A 240 -8.64 -5.17 11.10
N LEU A 241 -9.05 -6.06 12.00
CA LEU A 241 -8.18 -7.10 12.54
C LEU A 241 -7.66 -8.05 11.44
N ALA A 242 -8.54 -8.51 10.55
CA ALA A 242 -8.14 -9.36 9.43
C ALA A 242 -7.13 -8.65 8.52
N TYR A 243 -7.36 -7.37 8.24
CA TYR A 243 -6.44 -6.53 7.48
C TYR A 243 -5.08 -6.40 8.17
N ASN A 244 -5.06 -6.00 9.44
CA ASN A 244 -3.83 -5.83 10.22
C ASN A 244 -2.99 -7.12 10.25
N ASN A 245 -3.65 -8.28 10.40
CA ASN A 245 -2.97 -9.59 10.40
C ASN A 245 -2.33 -9.88 9.03
N SER A 246 -3.07 -9.67 7.93
CA SER A 246 -2.54 -9.88 6.57
C SER A 246 -1.38 -8.92 6.24
N LEU A 247 -1.47 -7.67 6.70
CA LEU A 247 -0.42 -6.68 6.52
C LEU A 247 0.82 -7.03 7.35
N HIS A 248 0.64 -7.49 8.59
CA HIS A 248 1.74 -7.97 9.44
C HIS A 248 2.50 -9.11 8.78
N GLU A 249 1.78 -10.09 8.24
CA GLU A 249 2.38 -11.24 7.54
C GLU A 249 3.19 -10.78 6.32
N ALA A 250 2.60 -9.94 5.46
CA ALA A 250 3.26 -9.39 4.28
C ALA A 250 4.53 -8.61 4.65
N LEU A 251 4.46 -7.72 5.65
CA LEU A 251 5.60 -6.93 6.12
C LEU A 251 6.68 -7.81 6.74
N SER A 252 6.32 -8.80 7.56
CA SER A 252 7.25 -9.74 8.19
C SER A 252 8.01 -10.55 7.14
N LEU A 253 7.30 -10.98 6.09
CA LEU A 253 7.90 -11.66 4.95
C LEU A 253 8.84 -10.75 4.17
N ALA A 254 8.44 -9.51 3.92
CA ALA A 254 9.27 -8.54 3.21
C ALA A 254 10.53 -8.17 4.01
N VAL A 255 10.43 -7.99 5.34
CA VAL A 255 11.57 -7.80 6.25
C VAL A 255 12.53 -8.98 6.16
N THR A 256 12.01 -10.21 6.21
CA THR A 256 12.84 -11.41 6.14
C THR A 256 13.51 -11.56 4.77
N ALA A 257 12.78 -11.28 3.68
CA ALA A 257 13.33 -11.31 2.32
C ALA A 257 14.45 -10.28 2.15
N SER A 258 14.32 -9.12 2.79
CA SER A 258 15.34 -8.09 2.72
C SER A 258 16.63 -8.42 3.48
N ARG A 259 16.65 -9.43 4.38
CA ARG A 259 17.86 -9.78 5.16
C ARG A 259 19.03 -10.23 4.28
N THR A 260 18.74 -10.83 3.13
CA THR A 260 19.75 -11.24 2.14
C THR A 260 20.26 -10.08 1.28
N LEU A 261 19.48 -9.00 1.17
CA LEU A 261 19.86 -7.76 0.49
C LEU A 261 20.64 -6.87 1.48
N LEU A 262 21.97 -6.96 1.41
CA LEU A 262 22.89 -6.18 2.26
C LEU A 262 23.04 -4.72 1.79
N HIS A 263 22.82 -4.46 0.51
CA HIS A 263 23.02 -3.14 -0.10
C HIS A 263 21.69 -2.44 -0.40
N GLY A 264 21.69 -1.11 -0.31
CA GLY A 264 20.58 -0.32 -0.83
C GLY A 264 20.63 -0.28 -2.35
N TRP A 265 19.62 0.32 -2.96
CA TRP A 265 19.62 0.62 -4.38
C TRP A 265 19.07 2.02 -4.60
N ALA A 266 19.37 2.59 -5.76
CA ALA A 266 18.81 3.86 -6.16
C ALA A 266 18.49 3.89 -7.64
N TRP A 267 17.43 4.59 -7.98
CA TRP A 267 17.21 5.09 -9.33
C TRP A 267 17.97 6.38 -9.49
N HIS A 268 18.74 6.48 -10.56
CA HIS A 268 19.42 7.72 -10.95
C HIS A 268 19.26 7.91 -12.45
N LYS A 269 18.53 8.95 -12.85
CA LYS A 269 18.21 9.26 -14.25
C LYS A 269 17.65 8.05 -15.02
N GLY A 270 16.86 7.22 -14.33
CA GLY A 270 16.22 6.04 -14.89
C GLY A 270 17.07 4.78 -14.94
N ASP A 271 18.32 4.80 -14.44
CA ASP A 271 19.13 3.59 -14.27
C ASP A 271 19.07 3.12 -12.81
N LEU A 272 19.02 1.79 -12.62
CA LEU A 272 19.09 1.17 -11.30
C LEU A 272 20.56 0.97 -10.91
N LEU A 273 20.97 1.61 -9.81
CA LEU A 273 22.32 1.56 -9.29
C LEU A 273 22.35 0.93 -7.90
N ASN A 274 23.43 0.22 -7.57
CA ASN A 274 23.69 -0.22 -6.21
C ASN A 274 24.03 0.99 -5.33
N ALA A 275 23.37 1.12 -4.18
CA ALA A 275 23.66 2.16 -3.21
C ALA A 275 24.60 1.60 -2.12
N SER A 276 25.63 2.38 -1.78
CA SER A 276 26.65 2.06 -0.76
C SER A 276 26.09 1.92 0.67
N GLY A 277 24.79 2.14 0.86
CA GLY A 277 24.08 1.96 2.14
C GLY A 277 24.22 3.11 3.13
N ALA A 278 25.02 4.14 2.82
CA ALA A 278 25.28 5.29 3.69
C ALA A 278 24.70 6.63 3.18
N GLY A 279 24.12 6.68 1.98
CA GLY A 279 23.74 7.93 1.32
C GLY A 279 24.99 8.67 0.82
N GLY A 280 25.27 8.56 -0.47
CA GLY A 280 26.41 9.24 -1.11
C GLY A 280 27.16 8.38 -2.14
N VAL A 281 27.34 9.01 -3.31
CA VAL A 281 28.13 8.69 -4.53
C VAL A 281 28.12 7.25 -5.03
N TYR A 282 27.63 7.11 -6.26
CA TYR A 282 27.48 5.87 -7.00
C TYR A 282 28.74 5.54 -7.79
N TRP A 283 29.13 4.26 -7.77
CA TRP A 283 30.06 3.72 -8.75
C TRP A 283 29.22 3.21 -9.92
N LYS A 284 29.39 3.82 -11.10
CA LYS A 284 29.10 3.10 -12.34
C LYS A 284 30.20 2.03 -12.49
N PRO A 285 29.86 0.76 -12.78
CA PRO A 285 30.87 -0.18 -13.27
C PRO A 285 31.49 0.33 -14.58
#